data_AF-A0AAD4LBZ9-F1
#
_entry.id   AF-A0AAD4LBZ9-F1
#
_cell.length_a   1.000
_cell.length_b   1.000
_cell.length_c   1.000
_cell.angle_alpha   90.00
_cell.angle_beta   90.00
_cell.angle_gamma   90.00
#
_symmetry.space_group_name_H-M   'P 1'
#
loop_
_entity.id
_entity.type
_entity.pdbx_description
1 polymer ?
#
loop_
_entity_poly.entity_id
_entity_poly.type
_entity_poly.pdbx_seq_one_letter_code
_entity_poly.pdbx_strand_id
1 'polypeptide(L)'
;GDDLNPGSLPLPPPEDHTNGDYSPFSSCAEFELAELLYIHVEMSAGQIDKLMNMFAALNNGLHPFTGHHEMYSLIDAIKQGDIAWNSFSIAYNGPCPQNGLPIPPWMNNLYEIWFRDPLQVIEAQISNPKFNGMMDFSPKCVYF
;
A
#
# COMPACT_ATOMS: atom_id res chain seq x y z
N GLY A 1 -12.67 -16.85 -19.85
CA GLY A 1 -11.56 -15.94 -20.18
C GLY A 1 -11.35 -16.08 -21.65
N ASP A 2 -11.40 -14.98 -22.39
CA ASP A 2 -11.12 -14.99 -23.82
C ASP A 2 -9.61 -14.89 -24.00
N ASP A 3 -9.01 -15.91 -24.60
CA ASP A 3 -7.58 -15.92 -24.89
C ASP A 3 -7.24 -14.83 -25.92
N LEU A 4 -6.08 -14.19 -25.76
CA LEU A 4 -5.61 -13.22 -26.73
C LEU A 4 -5.28 -13.91 -28.07
N ASN A 5 -5.59 -13.23 -29.17
CA ASN A 5 -5.35 -13.76 -30.52
C ASN A 5 -3.86 -14.06 -30.75
N PRO A 6 -3.52 -15.14 -31.48
CA PRO A 6 -2.13 -15.46 -31.83
C PRO A 6 -1.48 -14.29 -32.56
N GLY A 7 -0.40 -13.73 -31.99
CA GLY A 7 0.34 -12.60 -32.56
C GLY A 7 0.01 -11.22 -31.98
N SER A 8 -0.81 -11.14 -30.92
CA SER A 8 -0.91 -9.93 -30.12
C SER A 8 0.47 -9.54 -29.58
N LEU A 9 0.93 -8.33 -29.90
CA LEU A 9 2.14 -7.77 -29.31
C LEU A 9 2.00 -7.79 -27.78
N PRO A 10 3.07 -8.12 -27.03
CA PRO A 10 3.04 -7.97 -25.57
C PRO A 10 2.57 -6.56 -25.23
N LEU A 11 1.79 -6.41 -24.15
CA LEU A 11 1.56 -5.07 -23.61
C LEU A 11 2.92 -4.37 -23.47
N PRO A 12 3.01 -3.08 -23.85
CA PRO A 12 4.23 -2.34 -23.67
C PRO A 12 4.67 -2.53 -22.21
N PRO A 13 5.96 -2.79 -21.94
CA PRO A 13 6.43 -2.87 -20.59
C PRO A 13 5.93 -1.65 -19.80
N PRO A 14 5.41 -1.82 -18.57
CA PRO A 14 5.23 -0.71 -17.64
C PRO A 14 6.51 0.10 -17.74
N GLU A 15 6.38 1.40 -18.04
CA GLU A 15 7.51 2.26 -18.34
C GLU A 15 8.62 1.96 -17.34
N ASP A 16 9.74 1.46 -17.87
CA ASP A 16 10.88 1.09 -17.06
C ASP A 16 11.28 2.38 -16.36
N HIS A 17 11.03 2.44 -15.04
CA HIS A 17 11.13 3.65 -14.24
C HIS A 17 12.35 4.41 -14.71
N THR A 18 12.14 5.56 -15.35
CA THR A 18 13.26 6.41 -15.72
C THR A 18 14.00 6.65 -14.42
N ASN A 19 15.26 6.21 -14.32
CA ASN A 19 16.13 6.45 -13.17
C ASN A 19 16.04 7.93 -12.80
N GLY A 20 15.17 8.30 -11.84
CA GLY A 20 14.83 9.70 -11.56
C GLY A 20 13.34 10.06 -11.43
N ASP A 21 12.38 9.21 -11.79
CA ASP A 21 10.96 9.53 -11.54
C ASP A 21 10.57 9.15 -10.10
N TYR A 22 10.70 10.13 -9.20
CA TYR A 22 10.25 10.05 -7.81
C TYR A 22 8.88 10.69 -7.63
N SER A 23 8.10 10.92 -8.70
CA SER A 23 6.77 11.51 -8.60
C SER A 23 5.91 10.71 -7.61
N PRO A 24 5.22 11.38 -6.67
CA PRO A 24 4.93 12.82 -6.62
C PRO A 24 5.97 13.67 -5.86
N PHE A 25 7.04 13.07 -5.33
CA PHE A 25 8.10 13.78 -4.61
C PHE A 25 8.97 14.61 -5.56
N SER A 26 9.52 15.71 -5.03
CA SER A 26 10.37 16.61 -5.82
C SER A 26 11.79 16.07 -6.02
N SER A 27 12.20 15.12 -5.17
CA SER A 27 13.53 14.51 -5.20
C SER A 27 13.57 13.10 -4.57
N CYS A 28 14.62 12.34 -4.90
CA CYS A 28 14.94 11.07 -4.25
C CYS A 28 15.05 11.21 -2.72
N ALA A 29 15.67 12.30 -2.25
CA ALA A 29 15.89 12.53 -0.82
C ALA A 29 14.57 12.75 -0.06
N GLU A 30 13.59 13.42 -0.67
CA GLU A 30 12.24 13.54 -0.09
C GLU A 30 11.55 12.18 -0.01
N PHE A 31 11.60 11.38 -1.08
CA PHE A 31 11.03 10.04 -1.09
C PHE A 31 11.64 9.15 0.00
N GLU A 32 12.98 9.07 0.09
CA GLU A 32 13.68 8.28 1.10
C GLU A 32 13.40 8.77 2.52
N LEU A 33 13.27 10.09 2.71
CA LEU A 33 12.89 10.64 4.01
C LEU A 33 11.46 10.25 4.38
N ALA A 34 10.51 10.33 3.46
CA ALA A 34 9.13 9.89 3.71
C ALA A 34 9.08 8.38 4.02
N GLU A 35 9.82 7.55 3.29
CA GLU A 35 9.96 6.11 3.54
C GLU A 35 10.51 5.85 4.95
N LEU A 36 11.61 6.51 5.33
CA LEU A 36 12.20 6.38 6.65
C LEU A 36 11.22 6.77 7.76
N LEU A 37 10.56 7.91 7.63
CA LEU A 37 9.66 8.43 8.67
C LEU A 37 8.37 7.61 8.79
N TYR A 38 7.80 7.17 7.67
CA TYR A 38 6.53 6.48 7.62
C TYR A 38 6.65 4.97 7.87
N ILE A 39 7.58 4.29 7.19
CA ILE A 39 7.70 2.82 7.21
C ILE A 39 8.64 2.33 8.33
N HIS A 40 9.78 3.00 8.51
CA HIS A 40 10.82 2.46 9.40
C HIS A 40 10.75 3.01 10.82
N VAL A 41 10.50 4.31 10.97
CA VAL A 41 10.42 4.97 12.27
C VAL A 41 8.98 5.01 12.80
N GLU A 42 7.98 4.92 11.90
CA GLU A 42 6.56 5.10 12.21
C GLU A 42 6.33 6.38 13.05
N MET A 43 6.99 7.47 12.65
CA MET A 43 7.04 8.70 13.41
C MET A 43 5.64 9.32 13.52
N SER A 44 5.21 9.69 14.72
CA SER A 44 3.89 10.32 14.88
C SER A 44 3.82 11.67 14.17
N ALA A 45 2.62 12.04 13.69
CA ALA A 45 2.35 13.29 12.98
C ALA A 45 2.94 14.54 13.69
N GLY A 46 2.73 14.64 15.00
CA GLY A 46 3.27 15.76 15.79
C GLY A 46 4.79 15.75 15.95
N GLN A 47 5.46 14.61 15.81
CA GLN A 47 6.92 14.53 15.78
C GLN A 47 7.47 14.86 14.38
N ILE A 48 6.77 14.47 13.32
CA ILE A 48 7.09 14.90 11.94
C ILE A 48 7.04 16.42 11.85
N ASP A 49 5.98 17.07 12.37
CA ASP A 49 5.90 18.53 12.37
C ASP A 49 7.05 19.19 13.12
N LYS A 50 7.45 18.64 14.28
CA LYS A 50 8.61 19.13 15.02
C LYS A 50 9.90 18.98 14.22
N LEU A 51 10.07 17.84 13.54
CA LEU A 51 11.23 17.59 12.69
C LEU A 51 11.31 18.58 11.52
N MET A 52 10.18 18.85 10.84
CA MET A 52 10.14 19.84 9.75
C MET A 52 10.45 21.25 10.24
N ASN A 53 9.94 21.63 11.42
CA ASN A 53 10.29 22.89 12.06
C ASN A 53 11.79 22.98 12.42
N MET A 54 12.41 21.87 12.87
CA MET A 54 13.85 21.82 13.12
C MET A 54 14.65 21.95 11.82
N PHE A 55 14.24 21.30 10.73
CA PHE A 55 14.85 21.49 9.42
C PHE A 55 14.79 22.95 8.98
N ALA A 56 13.62 23.58 9.07
CA ALA A 56 13.44 24.99 8.73
C ALA A 56 14.35 25.90 9.57
N ALA A 57 14.45 25.67 10.88
CA ALA A 57 15.31 26.46 11.77
C ALA A 57 16.81 26.32 11.43
N LEU A 58 17.24 25.12 11.02
CA LEU A 58 18.64 24.84 10.68
C LEU A 58 19.03 25.31 9.27
N ASN A 59 18.07 25.38 8.34
CA ASN A 59 18.32 25.63 6.92
C ASN A 59 17.66 26.93 6.40
N ASN A 60 17.58 27.97 7.25
CA ASN A 60 17.04 29.30 6.87
C ASN A 60 15.63 29.25 6.25
N GLY A 61 14.75 28.43 6.82
CA GLY A 61 13.38 28.24 6.36
C GLY A 61 13.19 27.10 5.35
N LEU A 62 14.26 26.45 4.88
CA LEU A 62 14.17 25.30 3.99
C LEU A 62 13.86 24.03 4.77
N HIS A 63 12.90 23.26 4.28
CA HIS A 63 12.39 22.03 4.88
C HIS A 63 11.84 21.14 3.76
N PRO A 64 11.95 19.80 3.88
CA PRO A 64 11.53 18.90 2.81
C PRO A 64 10.01 18.80 2.67
N PHE A 65 9.28 18.93 3.78
CA PHE A 65 7.82 19.02 3.80
C PHE A 65 7.39 20.13 4.75
N THR A 66 6.34 20.86 4.41
CA THR A 66 5.66 21.86 5.25
C THR A 66 5.19 21.27 6.58
N GLY A 67 4.92 19.97 6.60
CA GLY A 67 4.55 19.19 7.78
C GLY A 67 4.06 17.81 7.39
N HIS A 68 3.46 17.10 8.35
CA HIS A 68 2.96 15.73 8.10
C HIS A 68 1.85 15.66 7.05
N HIS A 69 0.98 16.68 6.95
CA HIS A 69 -0.12 16.69 5.97
C HIS A 69 0.39 16.64 4.53
N GLU A 70 1.42 17.42 4.21
CA GLU A 70 2.03 17.39 2.87
C GLU A 70 2.69 16.05 2.60
N MET A 71 3.47 15.54 3.57
CA MET A 71 4.13 14.24 3.43
C MET A 71 3.11 13.11 3.19
N TYR A 72 2.02 13.05 3.98
CA TYR A 72 0.98 12.05 3.79
C TYR A 72 0.23 12.22 2.47
N SER A 73 -0.07 13.46 2.07
CA SER A 73 -0.71 13.73 0.78
C SER A 73 0.17 13.28 -0.40
N LEU A 74 1.49 13.43 -0.30
CA LEU A 74 2.43 12.91 -1.29
C LEU A 74 2.44 11.38 -1.30
N ILE A 75 2.45 10.73 -0.14
CA ILE A 75 2.35 9.26 -0.05
C ILE A 75 1.05 8.76 -0.69
N ASP A 76 -0.08 9.40 -0.39
CA ASP A 76 -1.38 9.04 -0.94
C ASP A 76 -1.50 9.31 -2.45
N ALA A 77 -0.67 10.21 -3.00
CA ALA A 77 -0.65 10.55 -4.42
C ALA A 77 0.28 9.65 -5.26
N ILE A 78 1.00 8.70 -4.65
CA ILE A 78 1.83 7.72 -5.36
C ILE A 78 0.93 6.87 -6.27
N LYS A 79 1.15 6.96 -7.59
CA LYS A 79 0.35 6.23 -8.60
C LYS A 79 0.93 4.85 -8.93
N GLN A 80 2.17 4.59 -8.56
CA GLN A 80 2.85 3.35 -8.87
C GLN A 80 2.25 2.21 -8.04
N GLY A 81 1.68 1.21 -8.72
CA GLY A 81 1.00 0.08 -8.05
C GLY A 81 -0.35 0.46 -7.42
N ASP A 82 -1.00 1.51 -7.93
CA ASP A 82 -2.25 2.04 -7.38
C ASP A 82 -3.43 1.10 -7.66
N ILE A 83 -3.73 0.30 -6.64
CA ILE A 83 -5.01 -0.39 -6.46
C ILE A 83 -5.48 0.05 -5.10
N ALA A 84 -6.55 0.84 -5.07
CA ALA A 84 -7.03 1.48 -3.86
C ALA A 84 -7.31 0.45 -2.75
N TRP A 85 -6.93 0.81 -1.53
CA TRP A 85 -7.41 0.12 -0.34
C TRP A 85 -8.91 0.41 -0.18
N ASN A 86 -9.68 -0.65 0.06
CA ASN A 86 -11.08 -0.58 0.43
C ASN A 86 -11.23 -1.11 1.87
N SER A 87 -12.27 -0.66 2.56
CA SER A 87 -12.64 -1.23 3.84
C SER A 87 -14.13 -1.52 3.94
N PHE A 88 -14.46 -2.53 4.74
CA PHE A 88 -15.82 -2.72 5.25
C PHE A 88 -15.74 -3.23 6.68
N SER A 89 -16.77 -2.94 7.46
CA SER A 89 -16.87 -3.46 8.82
C SER A 89 -17.69 -4.74 8.86
N ILE A 90 -17.20 -5.74 9.60
CA ILE A 90 -17.92 -6.96 9.90
C ILE A 90 -18.11 -7.12 11.41
N ALA A 91 -19.26 -7.63 11.81
CA ALA A 91 -19.53 -8.10 13.16
C ALA A 91 -20.03 -9.54 13.09
N TYR A 92 -19.76 -10.31 14.13
CA TYR A 92 -20.31 -11.66 14.25
C TYR A 92 -21.84 -11.59 14.30
N ASN A 93 -22.51 -12.35 13.43
CA ASN A 93 -23.98 -12.41 13.34
C ASN A 93 -24.53 -13.83 13.61
N GLY A 94 -23.70 -14.74 14.12
CA GLY A 94 -24.09 -16.11 14.42
C GLY A 94 -24.65 -16.30 15.83
N PRO A 95 -24.98 -17.55 16.22
CA PRO A 95 -25.44 -17.86 17.57
C PRO A 95 -24.36 -17.60 18.62
N CYS A 96 -24.68 -16.83 19.66
CA CYS A 96 -23.81 -16.69 20.82
C CYS A 96 -23.89 -17.94 21.72
N PRO A 97 -22.84 -18.26 22.50
CA PRO A 97 -22.88 -19.34 23.48
C PRO A 97 -24.09 -19.21 24.40
N GLN A 98 -24.97 -20.21 24.37
CA GLN A 98 -26.04 -20.35 25.37
C GLN A 98 -25.49 -21.03 26.62
N ASN A 99 -26.15 -20.85 27.77
CA ASN A 99 -25.86 -21.47 29.07
C ASN A 99 -24.81 -20.77 29.95
N GLY A 100 -24.72 -19.44 29.90
CA GLY A 100 -23.93 -18.65 30.87
C GLY A 100 -22.41 -18.74 30.70
N LEU A 101 -21.95 -19.32 29.58
CA LEU A 101 -20.55 -19.26 29.21
C LEU A 101 -20.18 -17.82 28.80
N PRO A 102 -18.98 -17.32 29.16
CA PRO A 102 -18.54 -15.99 28.78
C PRO A 102 -18.48 -15.89 27.25
N ILE A 103 -19.13 -14.85 26.71
CA ILE A 103 -19.06 -14.55 25.27
C ILE A 103 -17.64 -14.06 24.95
N PRO A 104 -16.94 -14.70 24.00
CA PRO A 104 -15.63 -14.23 23.59
C PRO A 104 -15.68 -12.78 23.09
N PRO A 105 -14.68 -11.93 23.39
CA PRO A 105 -14.68 -10.53 22.96
C PRO A 105 -14.87 -10.36 21.44
N TRP A 106 -14.37 -11.31 20.64
CA TRP A 106 -14.48 -11.24 19.19
C TRP A 106 -15.91 -11.39 18.65
N MET A 107 -16.84 -11.96 19.41
CA MET A 107 -18.24 -12.06 18.99
C MET A 107 -19.03 -10.76 19.17
N ASN A 108 -18.52 -9.80 19.96
CA ASN A 108 -19.23 -8.56 20.30
C ASN A 108 -18.58 -7.30 19.71
N ASN A 109 -17.49 -7.45 18.97
CA ASN A 109 -16.75 -6.33 18.41
C ASN A 109 -17.06 -6.14 16.92
N LEU A 110 -16.99 -4.88 16.49
CA LEU A 110 -16.95 -4.51 15.09
C LEU A 110 -15.49 -4.54 14.62
N TYR A 111 -15.22 -5.27 13.55
CA TYR A 111 -13.91 -5.37 12.94
C TYR A 111 -13.92 -4.68 11.59
N GLU A 112 -13.02 -3.70 11.41
CA GLU A 112 -12.77 -3.12 10.09
C GLU A 112 -11.76 -3.99 9.36
N ILE A 113 -12.15 -4.46 8.17
CA ILE A 113 -11.29 -5.23 7.29
C ILE A 113 -10.83 -4.31 6.18
N TRP A 114 -9.51 -4.21 6.02
CA TRP A 114 -8.85 -3.49 4.93
C TRP A 114 -8.36 -4.49 3.88
N PHE A 115 -8.71 -4.26 2.61
CA PHE A 115 -8.33 -5.14 1.51
C PHE A 115 -8.14 -4.35 0.21
N ARG A 116 -7.36 -4.90 -0.72
CA ARG A 116 -7.34 -4.46 -2.12
C ARG A 116 -8.17 -5.42 -2.95
N ASP A 117 -8.73 -4.96 -4.06
CA ASP A 117 -9.46 -5.83 -4.99
C ASP A 117 -8.52 -6.96 -5.49
N PRO A 118 -8.77 -8.23 -5.13
CA PRO A 118 -7.86 -9.31 -5.46
C PRO A 118 -7.70 -9.51 -6.97
N LEU A 119 -8.75 -9.24 -7.76
CA LEU A 119 -8.69 -9.38 -9.21
C LEU A 119 -7.74 -8.32 -9.79
N GLN A 120 -7.93 -7.05 -9.39
CA GLN A 120 -7.07 -5.96 -9.86
C GLN A 120 -5.60 -6.18 -9.45
N VAL A 121 -5.36 -6.74 -8.25
CA VAL A 121 -4.00 -7.06 -7.78
C VAL A 121 -3.35 -8.10 -8.68
N ILE A 122 -4.06 -9.18 -9.01
CA ILE A 122 -3.54 -10.23 -9.88
C ILE A 122 -3.34 -9.71 -11.30
N GLU A 123 -4.29 -8.95 -11.85
CA GLU A 123 -4.18 -8.35 -13.19
C GLU A 123 -2.96 -7.42 -13.29
N ALA A 124 -2.73 -6.57 -12.28
CA ALA A 124 -1.56 -5.69 -12.22
C ALA A 124 -0.25 -6.49 -12.10
N GLN A 125 -0.23 -7.57 -11.32
CA GLN A 125 0.95 -8.44 -11.19
C GLN A 125 1.26 -9.18 -12.49
N ILE A 126 0.26 -9.75 -13.16
CA ILE A 126 0.40 -10.45 -14.45
C ILE A 126 0.84 -9.48 -15.56
N SER A 127 0.31 -8.25 -15.54
CA SER A 127 0.65 -7.22 -16.52
C SER A 127 2.07 -6.67 -16.37
N ASN A 128 2.74 -6.93 -15.24
CA ASN A 128 4.10 -6.47 -14.99
C ASN A 128 5.14 -7.51 -15.47
N PRO A 129 5.92 -7.21 -16.53
CA PRO A 129 6.91 -8.12 -17.12
C PRO A 129 8.02 -8.54 -16.16
N LYS A 130 8.26 -7.79 -15.06
CA LYS A 130 9.21 -8.20 -14.01
C LYS A 130 8.79 -9.51 -13.33
N PHE A 131 7.50 -9.86 -13.38
CA PHE A 131 6.98 -11.13 -12.87
C PHE A 131 6.90 -12.24 -13.93
N ASN A 132 7.38 -12.00 -15.16
CA ASN A 132 7.39 -13.04 -16.19
C ASN A 132 8.22 -14.26 -15.73
N GLY A 133 7.60 -15.44 -15.73
CA GLY A 133 8.22 -16.68 -15.26
C GLY A 133 8.35 -16.82 -13.73
N MET A 134 7.87 -15.85 -12.95
CA MET A 134 7.91 -15.89 -11.48
C MET A 134 6.67 -16.57 -10.86
N MET A 135 5.62 -16.79 -11.65
CA MET A 135 4.38 -17.45 -11.20
C MET A 135 4.36 -18.92 -11.64
N ASP A 136 4.12 -19.81 -10.68
CA ASP A 136 3.88 -21.23 -10.94
C ASP A 136 2.37 -21.48 -11.07
N PHE A 137 1.92 -21.77 -12.30
CA PHE A 137 0.53 -22.04 -12.61
C PHE A 137 0.16 -23.52 -12.43
N SER A 138 1.11 -24.35 -11.98
CA SER A 138 0.87 -25.79 -11.82
C SER A 138 0.13 -26.07 -10.52
N PRO A 139 -0.90 -26.94 -10.53
CA PRO A 139 -1.58 -27.34 -9.30
C PRO A 139 -0.60 -28.05 -8.36
N LYS A 140 -0.56 -27.62 -7.09
CA LYS A 140 0.24 -28.28 -6.04
C LYS A 140 -0.66 -29.04 -5.09
N CYS A 141 -0.31 -30.30 -4.85
CA CYS A 141 -0.90 -31.08 -3.76
C CYS A 141 -0.17 -30.69 -2.47
N VAL A 142 -0.88 -30.03 -1.55
CA VAL A 142 -0.34 -29.66 -0.24
C VAL A 142 -0.83 -30.67 0.78
N TYR A 143 0.07 -31.42 1.40
CA TYR A 143 -0.26 -32.33 2.50
C TYR A 143 -0.22 -31.54 3.81
N PHE A 144 -1.32 -31.56 4.55
CA PHE A 144 -1.45 -30.99 5.89
C PHE A 144 -1.39 -32.09 6.95
#